data_AF-A0AAN4YTP2-F1
#
_entry.id   AF-A0AAN4YTP2-F1
#
_cell.length_a   1.000
_cell.length_b   1.000
_cell.length_c   1.000
_cell.angle_alpha   90.00
_cell.angle_beta   90.00
_cell.angle_gamma   90.00
#
_symmetry.space_group_name_H-M   'P 1'
#
loop_
_entity.id
_entity.type
_entity.pdbx_description
1 polymer ?
#
loop_
_entity_poly.entity_id
_entity_poly.type
_entity_poly.pdbx_seq_one_letter_code
_entity_poly.pdbx_strand_id
1 'polypeptide(L)'
;MDVLDQLDNLWLVCFTVFGLTGLCFALSGLKNKPVCLRSKLHSPRSGTASQSISPEKKPAQYADTLPPQGRQALAALPEFATGIHEVDEEKVLKHILPMTVDYTTCGEDRYTPMGFSMAEIKALGDFPDYAKLSGVPLPREYPEFKIEKALPRPYRPFRWGYHQTMCTFAYA
;
A
#
# COMPACT_ATOMS: atom_id res chain seq x y z
N MET A 1 24.10 28.91 -69.58
CA MET A 1 23.00 29.66 -68.92
C MET A 1 22.38 28.82 -67.79
N ASP A 2 22.97 27.66 -67.48
CA ASP A 2 22.32 26.56 -66.76
C ASP A 2 22.58 26.57 -65.24
N VAL A 3 23.59 27.32 -64.79
CA VAL A 3 23.97 27.39 -63.36
C VAL A 3 23.05 28.34 -62.57
N LEU A 4 22.55 29.41 -63.21
CA LEU A 4 21.60 30.33 -62.60
C LEU A 4 20.23 29.67 -62.41
N ASP A 5 19.76 28.92 -63.42
CA ASP A 5 18.52 28.16 -63.36
C ASP A 5 18.56 27.09 -62.26
N GLN A 6 19.71 26.42 -62.08
CA GLN A 6 19.87 25.41 -61.03
C GLN A 6 19.86 26.03 -59.61
N LEU A 7 20.35 27.25 -59.46
CA LEU A 7 20.36 27.97 -58.18
C LEU A 7 18.95 28.50 -57.83
N ASP A 8 18.20 29.00 -58.82
CA ASP A 8 16.83 29.46 -58.63
C ASP A 8 15.90 28.27 -58.28
N ASN A 9 16.08 27.13 -58.95
CA ASN A 9 15.35 25.91 -58.60
C ASN A 9 15.69 25.40 -57.20
N LEU A 10 16.95 25.50 -56.76
CA LEU A 10 17.36 25.11 -55.41
C LEU A 10 16.73 26.02 -54.34
N TRP A 11 16.68 27.33 -54.60
CA TRP A 11 16.07 28.30 -53.69
C TRP A 11 14.54 28.11 -53.60
N LEU A 12 13.89 27.81 -54.74
CA LEU A 12 12.48 27.48 -54.79
C LEU A 12 12.17 26.18 -54.01
N VAL A 13 13.03 25.17 -54.12
CA VAL A 13 12.92 23.92 -53.34
C VAL A 13 13.12 24.20 -51.84
N CYS A 14 14.10 25.03 -51.46
CA CYS A 14 14.31 25.40 -50.06
C CYS A 14 13.07 26.09 -49.46
N PHE A 15 12.45 27.04 -50.17
CA PHE A 15 11.25 27.70 -49.65
C PHE A 15 10.03 26.81 -49.57
N THR A 16 9.83 25.93 -50.56
CA THR A 16 8.71 24.97 -50.51
C THR A 16 8.87 24.02 -49.32
N VAL A 17 10.09 23.54 -49.05
CA VAL A 17 10.38 22.70 -47.89
C VAL A 17 10.13 23.46 -46.59
N PHE A 18 10.67 24.67 -46.42
CA PHE A 18 10.48 25.49 -45.22
C PHE A 18 9.01 25.89 -45.00
N GLY A 19 8.29 26.23 -46.06
CA GLY A 19 6.86 26.56 -46.01
C GLY A 19 6.01 25.35 -45.61
N LEU A 20 6.29 24.17 -46.17
CA LEU A 20 5.60 22.93 -45.83
C LEU A 20 5.92 22.49 -44.39
N THR A 21 7.16 22.61 -43.93
CA THR A 21 7.50 22.29 -42.53
C THR A 21 6.86 23.25 -41.55
N GLY A 22 6.85 24.56 -41.83
CA GLY A 22 6.16 25.56 -41.00
C GLY A 22 4.64 25.32 -40.94
N LEU A 23 4.02 24.97 -42.07
CA LEU A 23 2.59 24.63 -42.14
C LEU A 23 2.28 23.34 -41.37
N CYS A 24 3.11 22.30 -41.49
CA CYS A 24 2.99 21.08 -40.68
C CYS A 24 3.12 21.38 -39.18
N PHE A 25 4.05 22.26 -38.78
CA PHE A 25 4.21 22.64 -37.38
C PHE A 25 2.99 23.42 -36.86
N ALA A 26 2.45 24.37 -37.64
CA ALA A 26 1.24 25.11 -37.29
C ALA A 26 0.00 24.20 -37.17
N LEU A 27 -0.17 23.25 -38.08
CA LEU A 27 -1.26 22.27 -38.03
C LEU A 27 -1.09 21.27 -36.87
N SER A 28 0.14 20.89 -36.54
CA SER A 28 0.43 20.03 -35.38
C SER A 28 0.24 20.75 -34.04
N GLY A 29 0.52 22.06 -33.98
CA GLY A 29 0.21 22.92 -32.84
C GLY A 29 -1.28 23.02 -32.52
N LEU A 30 -2.16 22.84 -33.53
CA LEU A 30 -3.61 22.83 -33.33
C LEU A 30 -4.12 21.53 -32.70
N LYS A 31 -3.40 20.42 -32.86
CA LYS A 31 -3.68 19.13 -32.20
C LYS A 31 -3.15 19.06 -30.77
N ASN A 32 -2.10 19.81 -30.47
CA ASN A 32 -1.54 19.92 -29.12
C ASN A 32 -2.24 21.02 -28.32
N LYS A 33 -3.58 20.94 -28.23
CA LYS A 33 -4.24 21.50 -27.07
C LYS A 33 -3.70 20.69 -25.89
N PRO A 34 -3.05 21.29 -24.87
CA PRO A 34 -2.92 20.56 -23.63
C PRO A 34 -4.35 20.18 -23.27
N VAL A 35 -4.62 18.88 -23.12
CA VAL A 35 -5.75 18.45 -22.32
C VAL A 35 -5.40 18.96 -20.93
N CYS A 36 -5.73 20.23 -20.71
CA CYS A 36 -5.86 20.80 -19.39
C CYS A 36 -7.05 20.03 -18.85
N LEU A 37 -6.76 18.85 -18.31
CA LEU A 37 -7.59 18.22 -17.31
C LEU A 37 -7.88 19.37 -16.36
N ARG A 38 -9.09 19.92 -16.46
CA ARG A 38 -9.68 20.70 -15.38
C ARG A 38 -9.67 19.73 -14.20
N SER A 39 -8.56 19.71 -13.47
CA SER A 39 -8.58 19.40 -12.05
C SER A 39 -9.56 20.42 -11.53
N LYS A 40 -10.81 19.99 -11.32
CA LYS A 40 -11.73 20.70 -10.46
C LYS A 40 -10.90 20.96 -9.22
N LEU A 41 -10.51 22.22 -9.01
CA LEU A 41 -9.89 22.65 -7.79
C LEU A 41 -10.97 22.38 -6.74
N HIS A 42 -10.91 21.21 -6.11
CA HIS A 42 -11.68 20.93 -4.93
C HIS A 42 -11.14 21.92 -3.91
N SER A 43 -11.85 23.04 -3.76
CA SER A 43 -11.74 23.83 -2.55
C SER A 43 -11.83 22.86 -1.37
N PRO A 44 -10.86 22.85 -0.44
CA PRO A 44 -11.03 22.17 0.82
C PRO A 44 -12.05 23.00 1.61
N ARG A 45 -13.33 22.86 1.26
CA ARG A 45 -14.35 22.99 2.29
C ARG A 45 -14.05 21.88 3.26
N SER A 46 -13.71 22.24 4.49
CA SER A 46 -13.83 21.39 5.66
C SER A 46 -15.30 21.05 5.90
N GLY A 47 -15.95 20.42 4.92
CA GLY A 47 -17.10 19.59 5.14
C GLY A 47 -16.51 18.23 5.47
N THR A 48 -16.30 17.97 6.75
CA THR A 48 -16.24 16.60 7.24
C THR A 48 -17.35 15.85 6.50
N ALA A 49 -17.00 14.86 5.67
CA ALA A 49 -18.00 13.95 5.14
C ALA A 49 -18.77 13.47 6.37
N SER A 50 -20.07 13.75 6.41
CA SER A 50 -20.94 13.24 7.47
C SER A 50 -20.61 11.77 7.59
N GLN A 51 -20.18 11.37 8.79
CA GLN A 51 -19.76 9.99 9.08
C GLN A 51 -20.76 9.10 8.37
N SER A 52 -20.30 8.32 7.38
CA SER A 52 -21.15 7.32 6.76
C SER A 52 -21.78 6.58 7.91
N ILE A 53 -23.10 6.67 8.00
CA ILE A 53 -23.89 6.08 9.08
C ILE A 53 -23.63 4.59 8.93
N SER A 54 -22.61 4.11 9.65
CA SER A 54 -22.36 2.69 9.83
C SER A 54 -23.67 2.14 10.35
N PRO A 55 -24.17 1.01 9.81
CA PRO A 55 -25.39 0.40 10.28
C PRO A 55 -25.37 0.39 11.80
N GLU A 56 -26.39 0.99 12.40
CA GLU A 56 -26.54 1.19 13.84
C GLU A 56 -26.17 -0.12 14.55
N LYS A 57 -24.95 -0.14 15.09
CA LYS A 57 -24.38 -1.34 15.68
C LYS A 57 -25.10 -1.44 17.03
N LYS A 58 -26.07 -2.35 17.13
CA LYS A 58 -26.39 -2.99 18.41
C LYS A 58 -25.05 -3.26 19.11
N PRO A 59 -24.89 -3.02 20.42
CA PRO A 59 -23.61 -3.26 21.09
C PRO A 59 -23.28 -4.75 20.99
N ALA A 60 -22.69 -5.13 19.86
CA ALA A 60 -22.17 -6.45 19.62
C ALA A 60 -21.04 -6.57 20.61
N GLN A 61 -21.16 -7.57 21.47
CA GLN A 61 -20.17 -7.88 22.48
C GLN A 61 -18.88 -8.26 21.76
N TYR A 62 -18.04 -7.25 21.52
CA TYR A 62 -16.85 -7.34 20.68
C TYR A 62 -15.80 -8.29 21.29
N ALA A 63 -15.92 -8.57 22.59
CA ALA A 63 -15.07 -9.50 23.32
C ALA A 63 -15.04 -10.90 22.68
N ASP A 64 -16.15 -11.35 22.10
CA ASP A 64 -16.30 -12.71 21.56
C ASP A 64 -16.17 -12.73 20.03
N THR A 65 -15.81 -11.61 19.40
CA THR A 65 -15.63 -11.54 17.94
C THR A 65 -14.18 -11.87 17.59
N LEU A 66 -13.97 -13.00 16.92
CA LEU A 66 -12.66 -13.39 16.41
C LEU A 66 -12.31 -12.66 15.11
N PRO A 67 -11.01 -12.43 14.85
CA PRO A 67 -10.54 -12.05 13.52
C PRO A 67 -10.77 -13.19 12.51
N PRO A 68 -10.71 -12.91 11.20
CA PRO A 68 -10.81 -13.95 10.18
C PRO A 68 -9.73 -15.02 10.38
N GLN A 69 -10.11 -16.29 10.27
CA GLN A 69 -9.19 -17.39 10.51
C GLN A 69 -8.05 -17.43 9.46
N GLY A 70 -6.81 -17.57 9.95
CA GLY A 70 -5.60 -17.56 9.11
C GLY A 70 -5.14 -18.93 8.62
N ARG A 71 -5.87 -20.01 8.94
CA ARG A 71 -5.38 -21.39 8.78
C ARG A 71 -5.18 -21.84 7.34
N GLN A 72 -5.83 -21.16 6.39
CA GLN A 72 -5.59 -21.36 4.96
C GLN A 72 -4.11 -21.17 4.60
N ALA A 73 -3.39 -20.31 5.34
CA ALA A 73 -1.96 -20.09 5.13
C ALA A 73 -1.10 -21.32 5.46
N LEU A 74 -1.56 -22.22 6.35
CA LEU A 74 -0.86 -23.48 6.62
C LEU A 74 -0.90 -24.43 5.43
N ALA A 75 -1.93 -24.35 4.58
CA ALA A 75 -2.07 -25.23 3.41
C ALA A 75 -0.97 -24.99 2.37
N ALA A 76 -0.38 -23.80 2.39
CA ALA A 76 0.75 -23.46 1.55
C ALA A 76 2.08 -24.07 2.04
N LEU A 77 2.12 -24.64 3.24
CA LEU A 77 3.31 -25.26 3.82
C LEU A 77 3.31 -26.78 3.60
N PRO A 78 4.44 -27.36 3.16
CA PRO A 78 4.54 -28.80 2.88
C PRO A 78 4.30 -29.66 4.13
N GLU A 79 4.64 -29.15 5.31
CA GLU A 79 4.48 -29.84 6.61
C GLU A 79 3.01 -30.07 6.98
N PHE A 80 2.09 -29.21 6.49
CA PHE A 80 0.67 -29.23 6.86
C PHE A 80 -0.25 -29.59 5.68
N ALA A 81 0.30 -29.93 4.52
CA ALA A 81 -0.44 -30.14 3.28
C ALA A 81 -1.56 -31.22 3.36
N THR A 82 -1.46 -32.18 4.29
CA THR A 82 -2.39 -33.32 4.38
C THR A 82 -3.21 -33.37 5.69
N GLY A 83 -3.07 -32.38 6.57
CA GLY A 83 -3.60 -32.44 7.95
C GLY A 83 -4.44 -31.25 8.40
N ILE A 84 -4.81 -30.34 7.49
CA ILE A 84 -5.54 -29.12 7.88
C ILE A 84 -7.03 -29.43 7.98
N HIS A 85 -7.48 -29.63 9.22
CA HIS A 85 -8.89 -29.61 9.56
C HIS A 85 -9.31 -28.19 9.86
N GLU A 86 -10.42 -27.72 9.31
CA GLU A 86 -11.02 -26.44 9.73
C GLU A 86 -11.36 -26.51 11.23
N VAL A 87 -11.06 -25.45 11.99
CA VAL A 87 -11.37 -25.41 13.43
C VAL A 87 -12.55 -24.49 13.62
N ASP A 88 -13.53 -25.00 14.34
CA ASP A 88 -14.71 -24.25 14.71
C ASP A 88 -14.36 -23.04 15.61
N GLU A 89 -14.99 -21.90 15.33
CA GLU A 89 -14.74 -20.63 16.04
C GLU A 89 -15.07 -20.76 17.53
N GLU A 90 -16.09 -21.55 17.90
CA GLU A 90 -16.44 -21.78 19.30
C GLU A 90 -15.32 -22.49 20.06
N LYS A 91 -14.59 -23.40 19.39
CA LYS A 91 -13.47 -24.11 19.99
C LYS A 91 -12.32 -23.14 20.28
N VAL A 92 -12.04 -22.22 19.34
CA VAL A 92 -11.02 -21.17 19.51
C VAL A 92 -11.40 -20.28 20.67
N LEU A 93 -12.65 -19.79 20.74
CA LEU A 93 -13.13 -18.93 21.83
C LEU A 93 -13.00 -19.58 23.21
N LYS A 94 -13.27 -20.88 23.31
CA LYS A 94 -13.16 -21.62 24.58
C LYS A 94 -11.70 -21.83 25.03
N HIS A 95 -10.76 -21.89 24.09
CA HIS A 95 -9.37 -22.25 24.35
C HIS A 95 -8.37 -21.17 23.90
N ILE A 96 -8.78 -19.90 23.95
CA ILE A 96 -7.90 -18.77 23.61
C ILE A 96 -6.66 -18.79 24.49
N LEU A 97 -5.49 -18.63 23.87
CA LEU A 97 -4.24 -18.40 24.58
C LEU A 97 -4.32 -17.06 25.35
N PRO A 98 -4.28 -17.06 26.69
CA PRO A 98 -4.33 -15.83 27.46
C PRO A 98 -3.07 -14.99 27.24
N MET A 99 -3.21 -13.67 27.20
CA MET A 99 -2.09 -12.74 27.00
C MET A 99 -1.02 -12.80 28.11
N THR A 100 -1.38 -13.32 29.29
CA THR A 100 -0.47 -13.44 30.44
C THR A 100 0.40 -14.69 30.41
N VAL A 101 0.19 -15.61 29.47
CA VAL A 101 0.88 -16.89 29.41
C VAL A 101 1.83 -16.92 28.22
N ASP A 102 3.03 -17.44 28.45
CA ASP A 102 4.00 -17.65 27.38
C ASP A 102 3.59 -18.82 26.48
N TYR A 103 3.70 -18.60 25.17
CA TYR A 103 3.34 -19.56 24.13
C TYR A 103 4.28 -20.78 24.11
N THR A 104 5.53 -20.62 24.56
CA THR A 104 6.50 -21.73 24.60
C THR A 104 6.15 -22.77 25.66
N THR A 105 5.66 -22.31 26.82
CA THR A 105 5.35 -23.16 28.00
C THR A 105 3.90 -23.62 28.05
N CYS A 106 3.04 -23.03 27.22
CA CYS A 106 1.63 -23.35 27.17
C CYS A 106 1.37 -24.78 26.64
N GLY A 107 0.28 -25.38 27.12
CA GLY A 107 -0.29 -26.61 26.58
C GLY A 107 -0.70 -26.47 25.10
N GLU A 108 -0.66 -27.58 24.39
CA GLU A 108 -0.85 -27.67 22.93
C GLU A 108 -2.30 -27.45 22.48
N ASP A 109 -3.26 -27.62 23.40
CA ASP A 109 -4.71 -27.50 23.15
C ASP A 109 -5.21 -26.06 23.05
N ARG A 110 -4.33 -25.06 23.19
CA ARG A 110 -4.70 -23.65 23.09
C ARG A 110 -4.58 -23.11 21.68
N TYR A 111 -5.37 -22.08 21.41
CA TYR A 111 -5.46 -21.46 20.09
C TYR A 111 -5.13 -19.97 20.16
N THR A 112 -4.50 -19.49 19.10
CA THR A 112 -4.40 -18.05 18.82
C THR A 112 -5.76 -17.53 18.36
N PRO A 113 -6.02 -16.21 18.48
CA PRO A 113 -7.26 -15.61 17.96
C PRO A 113 -7.48 -15.83 16.45
N MET A 114 -6.41 -16.10 15.69
CA MET A 114 -6.46 -16.40 14.26
C MET A 114 -6.72 -17.89 13.94
N GLY A 115 -6.88 -18.74 14.96
CA GLY A 115 -7.21 -20.16 14.82
C GLY A 115 -6.03 -21.13 14.75
N PHE A 116 -4.78 -20.68 14.90
CA PHE A 116 -3.62 -21.59 14.96
C PHE A 116 -3.52 -22.23 16.34
N SER A 117 -3.30 -23.55 16.39
CA SER A 117 -3.03 -24.26 17.64
C SER A 117 -1.58 -24.08 18.09
N MET A 118 -1.34 -24.23 19.39
CA MET A 118 0.01 -24.18 19.92
C MET A 118 0.89 -25.35 19.45
N ALA A 119 0.30 -26.53 19.19
CA ALA A 119 0.99 -27.65 18.57
C ALA A 119 1.50 -27.29 17.16
N GLU A 120 0.66 -26.68 16.34
CA GLU A 120 1.04 -26.23 14.98
C GLU A 120 2.18 -25.21 15.06
N ILE A 121 2.06 -24.19 15.93
CA ILE A 121 3.09 -23.16 16.08
C ILE A 121 4.44 -23.77 16.51
N LYS A 122 4.43 -24.74 17.42
CA LYS A 122 5.65 -25.46 17.82
C LYS A 122 6.21 -26.33 16.69
N ALA A 123 5.34 -26.93 15.88
CA ALA A 123 5.75 -27.74 14.73
C ALA A 123 6.36 -26.89 13.59
N LEU A 124 5.97 -25.61 13.44
CA LEU A 124 6.58 -24.68 12.47
C LEU A 124 8.07 -24.37 12.76
N GLY A 125 8.50 -24.51 14.01
CA GLY A 125 9.88 -24.24 14.43
C GLY A 125 10.31 -22.77 14.30
N ASP A 126 11.64 -22.54 14.24
CA ASP A 126 12.23 -21.20 14.40
C ASP A 126 12.16 -20.32 13.14
N PHE A 127 12.03 -20.90 11.93
CA PHE A 127 12.12 -20.15 10.66
C PHE A 127 11.17 -20.68 9.57
N PRO A 128 9.84 -20.55 9.76
CA PRO A 128 8.89 -20.88 8.72
C PRO A 128 8.95 -19.89 7.55
N ASP A 129 8.42 -20.31 6.39
CA ASP A 129 8.32 -19.46 5.19
C ASP A 129 7.32 -18.31 5.42
N TYR A 130 7.81 -17.22 6.02
CA TYR A 130 7.01 -16.06 6.43
C TYR A 130 6.27 -15.43 5.25
N ALA A 131 6.85 -15.46 4.04
CA ALA A 131 6.22 -14.86 2.86
C ALA A 131 4.93 -15.60 2.48
N LYS A 132 4.93 -16.93 2.59
CA LYS A 132 3.72 -17.73 2.39
C LYS A 132 2.70 -17.55 3.50
N LEU A 133 3.15 -17.48 4.76
CA LEU A 133 2.26 -17.34 5.91
C LEU A 133 1.57 -15.97 5.98
N SER A 134 2.32 -14.90 5.73
CA SER A 134 1.80 -13.53 5.79
C SER A 134 1.10 -13.09 4.51
N GLY A 135 1.32 -13.82 3.40
CA GLY A 135 0.93 -13.36 2.06
C GLY A 135 1.72 -12.14 1.57
N VAL A 136 2.70 -11.65 2.34
CA VAL A 136 3.57 -10.55 1.95
C VAL A 136 4.69 -11.12 1.09
N PRO A 137 4.77 -10.74 -0.19
CA PRO A 137 5.82 -11.24 -1.06
C PRO A 137 7.19 -10.79 -0.56
N LEU A 138 8.21 -11.63 -0.78
CA LEU A 138 9.58 -11.27 -0.48
C LEU A 138 9.99 -10.01 -1.26
N PRO A 139 10.77 -9.11 -0.64
CA PRO A 139 11.27 -7.94 -1.33
C PRO A 139 12.11 -8.39 -2.53
N ARG A 140 11.85 -7.78 -3.69
CA ARG A 140 12.69 -7.96 -4.87
C ARG A 140 13.80 -6.92 -4.84
N GLU A 141 14.96 -7.29 -5.37
CA GLU A 141 16.02 -6.32 -5.59
C GLU A 141 15.53 -5.17 -6.47
N TYR A 142 15.90 -3.94 -6.09
CA TYR A 142 15.58 -2.75 -6.86
C TYR A 142 16.88 -2.21 -7.48
N PRO A 143 17.17 -2.51 -8.77
CA PRO A 143 18.49 -2.27 -9.38
C PRO A 143 18.81 -0.76 -9.53
N GLU A 144 17.79 0.09 -9.49
CA GLU A 144 17.96 1.54 -9.57
C GLU A 144 18.32 2.18 -8.21
N PHE A 145 18.25 1.41 -7.12
CA PHE A 145 18.61 1.89 -5.79
C PHE A 145 20.13 2.02 -5.63
N LYS A 146 20.63 3.23 -5.82
CA LYS A 146 22.04 3.57 -5.58
C LYS A 146 22.21 4.02 -4.13
N ILE A 147 22.74 3.15 -3.26
CA ILE A 147 22.94 3.41 -1.83
C ILE A 147 23.73 4.71 -1.60
N GLU A 148 24.77 4.97 -2.40
CA GLU A 148 25.59 6.18 -2.29
C GLU A 148 24.83 7.48 -2.58
N LYS A 149 23.71 7.40 -3.30
CA LYS A 149 22.85 8.56 -3.61
C LYS A 149 21.59 8.60 -2.75
N ALA A 150 21.36 7.58 -1.92
CA ALA A 150 20.15 7.49 -1.12
C ALA A 150 20.19 8.51 0.01
N LEU A 151 19.29 9.49 -0.03
CA LEU A 151 19.08 10.41 1.08
C LEU A 151 18.24 9.72 2.18
N PRO A 152 18.51 9.99 3.47
CA PRO A 152 17.65 9.50 4.54
C PRO A 152 16.22 10.00 4.33
N ARG A 153 15.22 9.21 4.78
CA ARG A 153 13.83 9.65 4.74
C ARG A 153 13.71 10.99 5.48
N PRO A 154 13.20 12.05 4.82
CA PRO A 154 13.11 13.36 5.45
C PRO A 154 12.22 13.28 6.69
N TYR A 155 12.56 14.07 7.70
CA TYR A 155 11.81 14.12 8.94
C TYR A 155 10.34 14.45 8.67
N ARG A 156 9.45 13.64 9.24
CA ARG A 156 8.02 13.89 9.16
C ARG A 156 7.62 14.80 10.31
N PRO A 157 7.16 16.04 10.05
CA PRO A 157 6.68 16.91 11.12
C PRO A 157 5.45 16.30 11.81
N PHE A 158 5.27 16.63 13.08
CA PHE A 158 4.12 16.17 13.86
C PHE A 158 2.81 16.56 13.16
N ARG A 159 1.90 15.59 13.01
CA ARG A 159 0.61 15.80 12.32
C ARG A 159 -0.32 16.75 13.07
N TRP A 160 -0.17 16.83 14.39
CA TRP A 160 -0.91 17.72 15.26
C TRP A 160 0.09 18.72 15.86
N GLY A 161 -0.29 20.00 15.91
CA GLY A 161 0.50 21.01 16.60
C GLY A 161 0.68 20.61 18.06
N TYR A 162 1.92 20.64 18.55
CA TYR A 162 2.19 20.39 19.96
C TYR A 162 1.56 21.52 20.78
N HIS A 163 0.43 21.23 21.44
CA HIS A 163 -0.19 22.14 22.40
C HIS A 163 0.33 21.80 23.80
N GLN A 164 1.35 22.52 24.25
CA GLN A 164 1.86 22.41 25.61
C GLN A 164 0.96 23.20 26.57
N THR A 165 -0.10 22.60 27.10
CA THR A 165 -0.85 23.18 28.22
C THR A 165 -0.22 22.70 29.53
N MET A 166 1.01 23.13 29.81
CA MET A 166 1.52 23.03 31.19
C MET A 166 0.97 24.20 31.98
N CYS A 167 -0.17 23.98 32.64
CA CYS A 167 -0.60 24.85 33.71
C CYS A 167 0.42 24.76 34.85
N THR A 168 1.17 25.84 35.08
CA THR A 168 1.98 25.99 36.29
C THR A 168 1.02 26.18 37.46
N PHE A 169 0.85 25.15 38.30
CA PHE A 169 0.16 25.31 39.59
C PHE A 169 1.12 26.02 40.55
N ALA A 170 0.99 27.33 40.66
CA ALA A 170 1.64 28.08 41.73
C ALA A 170 0.81 27.89 43.00
N TYR A 171 1.34 27.16 43.98
CA TYR A 171 0.78 27.18 45.34
C TYR A 171 1.13 28.53 45.98
N ALA A 172 0.10 29.26 46.40
CA ALA A 172 0.19 30.48 47.19
C ALA A 172 0.19 30.16 48.69
#